data_AF-A0A2E5VXU0-F1
#
_entry.id   AF-A0A2E5VXU0-F1
#
_cell.length_a   1.000
_cell.length_b   1.000
_cell.length_c   1.000
_cell.angle_alpha   90.00
_cell.angle_beta   90.00
_cell.angle_gamma   90.00
#
_symmetry.space_group_name_H-M   'P 1'
#
loop_
_entity.id
_entity.type
_entity.pdbx_description
1 polymer ?
#
loop_
_entity_poly.entity_id
_entity_poly.type
_entity_poly.pdbx_seq_one_letter_code
_entity_poly.pdbx_strand_id
1 'polypeptide(L)'
;MQTKVKAADGELTPESGLVVERRFTSAGQDPFDSFEWIEMDVEIRNPDGSMAESIEGVKLPSGFSGIPGKVCAQKYLRKAGVPAHVRNVTEEGVPVWLQRSEPDHERLQTMDAAERMGGETDGRQLFRRL
;
A
#
# COMPACT_ATOMS: atom_id res chain seq x y z
N MET A 1 -32.95 -47.59 -16.88
CA MET A 1 -32.36 -47.50 -15.53
C MET A 1 -31.43 -46.31 -15.51
N GLN A 2 -31.61 -45.44 -14.51
CA GLN A 2 -30.84 -44.22 -14.29
C GLN A 2 -29.35 -44.50 -14.14
N THR A 3 -28.51 -43.52 -14.47
CA THR A 3 -27.66 -42.95 -13.40
C THR A 3 -27.41 -41.48 -13.68
N LYS A 4 -28.11 -40.61 -12.94
CA LYS A 4 -27.76 -39.20 -12.74
C LYS A 4 -26.37 -39.18 -12.08
N VAL A 5 -25.42 -38.48 -12.69
CA VAL A 5 -24.17 -38.12 -12.00
C VAL A 5 -24.55 -37.07 -10.95
N LYS A 6 -24.49 -37.48 -9.69
CA LYS A 6 -24.71 -36.64 -8.51
C LYS A 6 -23.56 -35.63 -8.44
N ALA A 7 -23.86 -34.33 -8.53
CA ALA A 7 -22.90 -33.31 -8.14
C ALA A 7 -22.53 -33.60 -6.68
N ALA A 8 -21.24 -33.83 -6.44
CA ALA A 8 -20.76 -33.99 -5.08
C ALA A 8 -20.85 -32.62 -4.41
N ASP A 9 -21.77 -32.49 -3.46
CA ASP A 9 -21.70 -31.49 -2.38
C ASP A 9 -20.46 -31.80 -1.55
N GLY A 10 -19.30 -31.41 -2.07
CA GLY A 10 -18.03 -31.46 -1.35
C GLY A 10 -17.98 -30.24 -0.44
N GLU A 11 -18.18 -30.46 0.85
CA GLU A 11 -17.88 -29.50 1.89
C GLU A 11 -16.44 -29.02 1.70
N LEU A 12 -16.26 -27.75 1.35
CA LEU A 12 -14.94 -27.15 1.15
C LEU A 12 -14.25 -27.09 2.51
N THR A 13 -13.50 -28.13 2.86
CA THR A 13 -12.56 -28.04 3.98
C THR A 13 -11.52 -26.98 3.60
N PRO A 14 -11.26 -25.96 4.44
CA PRO A 14 -10.29 -24.89 4.15
C PRO A 14 -8.85 -25.40 4.00
N GLU A 15 -8.64 -26.71 4.20
CA GLU A 15 -7.37 -27.41 4.28
C GLU A 15 -6.87 -27.95 2.90
N SER A 16 -7.69 -27.97 1.84
CA SER A 16 -7.32 -28.66 0.57
C SER A 16 -6.81 -27.74 -0.56
N GLY A 17 -6.40 -26.51 -0.23
CA GLY A 17 -5.84 -25.54 -1.17
C GLY A 17 -4.30 -25.57 -1.24
N LEU A 18 -3.73 -24.80 -2.17
CA LEU A 18 -2.29 -24.52 -2.18
C LEU A 18 -1.89 -23.84 -0.86
N VAL A 19 -1.03 -24.48 -0.09
CA VAL A 19 -0.51 -23.92 1.16
C VAL A 19 0.62 -22.95 0.83
N VAL A 20 0.42 -21.67 1.15
CA VAL A 20 1.45 -20.63 1.06
C VAL A 20 2.01 -20.35 2.45
N GLU A 21 3.23 -20.81 2.71
CA GLU A 21 3.91 -20.56 3.98
C GLU A 21 4.31 -19.10 4.12
N ARG A 22 4.06 -18.52 5.30
CA ARG A 22 4.57 -17.20 5.63
C ARG A 22 6.04 -17.31 6.03
N ARG A 23 6.91 -16.50 5.41
CA ARG A 23 8.35 -16.44 5.72
C ARG A 23 8.76 -15.12 6.39
N PHE A 24 8.06 -14.03 6.08
CA PHE A 24 8.38 -12.67 6.54
C PHE A 24 7.21 -11.98 7.25
N THR A 25 6.10 -12.68 7.45
CA THR A 25 4.89 -12.14 8.07
C THR A 25 4.33 -13.13 9.08
N SER A 26 3.55 -12.61 10.02
CA SER A 26 2.82 -13.41 11.00
C SER A 26 1.32 -13.26 10.76
N ALA A 27 0.54 -14.32 11.00
CA ALA A 27 -0.91 -14.22 10.88
C ALA A 27 -1.47 -13.21 11.89
N GLY A 28 -2.34 -12.31 11.43
CA GLY A 28 -2.98 -11.30 12.27
C GLY A 28 -2.13 -10.09 12.64
N GLN A 29 -0.90 -9.96 12.12
CA GLN A 29 -0.04 -8.79 12.33
C GLN A 29 0.08 -7.96 11.05
N ASP A 30 0.13 -6.63 11.17
CA ASP A 30 0.45 -5.76 10.03
C ASP A 30 1.92 -5.99 9.64
N PRO A 31 2.22 -6.34 8.38
CA PRO A 31 3.60 -6.51 7.93
C PRO A 31 4.49 -5.30 8.20
N PHE A 32 3.95 -4.08 8.18
CA PHE A 32 4.72 -2.86 8.40
C PHE A 32 5.25 -2.71 9.83
N ASP A 33 4.63 -3.37 10.81
CA ASP A 33 5.06 -3.35 12.21
C ASP A 33 6.36 -4.13 12.43
N SER A 34 6.75 -4.98 11.47
CA SER A 34 7.99 -5.76 11.53
C SER A 34 9.22 -4.99 11.05
N PHE A 35 9.04 -3.81 10.45
CA PHE A 35 10.12 -2.99 9.94
C PHE A 35 10.55 -1.92 10.94
N GLU A 36 11.84 -1.64 10.98
CA GLU A 36 12.35 -0.40 11.53
C GLU A 36 12.14 0.73 10.52
N TRP A 37 11.58 1.85 10.97
CA TRP A 37 11.28 3.00 10.12
C TRP A 37 12.25 4.14 10.38
N ILE A 38 12.74 4.75 9.31
CA ILE A 38 13.57 5.94 9.32
C ILE A 38 12.81 7.13 8.77
N GLU A 39 13.22 8.32 9.18
CA GLU A 39 12.73 9.58 8.66
C GLU A 39 13.90 10.33 7.99
N MET A 40 13.68 10.86 6.79
CA MET A 40 14.69 11.62 6.06
C MET A 40 14.05 12.70 5.19
N ASP A 41 14.79 13.79 4.97
CA ASP A 41 14.42 14.79 3.97
C ASP A 41 15.03 14.43 2.62
N VAL A 42 14.25 14.59 1.56
CA VAL A 42 14.67 14.32 0.19
C VAL A 42 14.64 15.59 -0.64
N GLU A 43 15.82 15.96 -1.14
CA GLU A 43 15.98 17.00 -2.14
C GLU A 43 16.04 16.40 -3.54
N ILE A 44 15.27 16.97 -4.45
CA ILE A 44 15.28 16.65 -5.88
C ILE A 44 15.95 17.81 -6.59
N ARG A 45 17.05 17.54 -7.29
CA ARG A 45 17.86 18.58 -7.97
C ARG A 45 17.82 18.40 -9.49
N ASN A 46 17.91 19.53 -10.19
CA ASN A 46 18.09 19.58 -11.64
C ASN A 46 19.52 19.15 -12.04
N PRO A 47 19.77 18.83 -13.33
CA PRO A 47 21.11 18.48 -13.81
C PRO A 47 22.17 19.56 -13.56
N ASP A 48 21.78 20.83 -13.46
CA ASP A 48 22.64 21.97 -13.15
C ASP A 48 22.92 22.14 -11.63
N GLY A 49 22.35 21.27 -10.79
CA GLY A 49 22.49 21.28 -9.33
C GLY A 49 21.49 22.17 -8.59
N SER A 50 20.67 22.96 -9.30
CA SER A 50 19.62 23.78 -8.69
C SER A 50 18.53 22.91 -8.04
N MET A 51 17.88 23.42 -7.00
CA MET A 51 16.78 22.73 -6.33
C MET A 51 15.54 22.72 -7.24
N ALA A 52 15.02 21.54 -7.52
CA ALA A 52 13.76 21.38 -8.26
C ALA A 52 12.58 21.23 -7.30
N GLU A 53 12.74 20.44 -6.24
CA GLU A 53 11.69 20.12 -5.29
C GLU A 53 12.29 19.53 -4.00
N SER A 54 11.59 19.65 -2.88
CA SER A 54 11.96 18.99 -1.63
C SER A 54 10.74 18.30 -1.01
N ILE A 55 10.96 17.14 -0.39
CA ILE A 55 9.96 16.40 0.37
C ILE A 55 10.55 16.19 1.77
N GLU A 56 9.92 16.80 2.76
CA GLU A 56 10.35 16.73 4.15
C GLU A 56 9.66 15.58 4.89
N GLY A 57 10.35 15.02 5.89
CA GLY A 57 9.77 14.02 6.78
C GLY A 57 9.38 12.71 6.08
N VAL A 58 10.13 12.31 5.05
CA VAL A 58 9.86 11.06 4.32
C VAL A 58 10.12 9.87 5.22
N LYS A 59 9.08 9.04 5.45
CA LYS A 59 9.15 7.85 6.28
C LYS A 59 9.24 6.59 5.43
N LEU A 60 10.34 5.84 5.58
CA LEU A 60 10.58 4.60 4.83
C LEU A 60 11.19 3.54 5.74
N PRO A 61 11.15 2.24 5.37
CA PRO A 61 11.89 1.22 6.09
C PRO A 61 13.40 1.50 6.08
N SER A 62 14.13 1.13 7.12
CA SER A 62 15.57 1.41 7.28
C SER A 62 16.44 0.93 6.12
N GLY A 63 16.02 -0.14 5.42
CA GLY A 63 16.63 -0.62 4.18
C GLY A 63 16.60 0.36 3.01
N PHE A 64 15.81 1.44 3.10
CA PHE A 64 15.76 2.52 2.11
C PHE A 64 16.68 3.70 2.45
N SER A 65 17.53 3.59 3.47
CA SER A 65 18.47 4.65 3.81
C SER A 65 19.36 5.04 2.62
N GLY A 66 19.53 6.34 2.39
CA GLY A 66 20.39 6.87 1.34
C GLY A 66 19.75 6.91 -0.05
N ILE A 67 20.46 6.38 -1.06
CA ILE A 67 20.04 6.47 -2.48
C ILE A 67 18.71 5.76 -2.76
N PRO A 68 18.42 4.55 -2.23
CA PRO A 68 17.14 3.89 -2.49
C PRO A 68 15.93 4.74 -2.06
N GLY A 69 15.99 5.38 -0.89
CA GLY A 69 14.94 6.28 -0.40
C GLY A 69 14.78 7.51 -1.27
N LYS A 70 15.88 8.12 -1.72
CA LYS A 70 15.84 9.26 -2.66
C LYS A 70 15.19 8.87 -3.99
N VAL A 71 15.53 7.71 -4.55
CA VAL A 71 14.91 7.21 -5.80
C VAL A 71 13.42 6.93 -5.59
N CYS A 72 13.06 6.29 -4.47
CA CYS A 72 11.67 6.04 -4.10
C CYS A 72 10.86 7.34 -4.05
N ALA A 73 11.37 8.33 -3.32
CA ALA A 73 10.73 9.63 -3.17
C ALA A 73 10.57 10.37 -4.51
N GLN A 74 11.65 10.41 -5.30
CA GLN A 74 11.66 11.08 -6.61
C GLN A 74 10.72 10.44 -7.63
N LYS A 75 10.48 9.12 -7.55
CA LYS A 75 9.68 8.41 -8.56
C LYS A 75 8.22 8.20 -8.14
N TYR A 76 7.97 7.97 -6.85
CA TYR A 76 6.69 7.48 -6.38
C TYR A 76 5.98 8.42 -5.42
N LEU A 77 6.70 9.01 -4.46
CA LEU A 77 6.09 9.85 -3.43
C LEU A 77 5.62 11.21 -3.98
N ARG A 78 6.34 11.77 -4.95
CA ARG A 78 5.94 13.03 -5.62
C ARG A 78 4.73 12.91 -6.58
N LYS A 79 4.06 11.76 -6.63
CA LYS A 79 2.94 11.56 -7.56
C LYS A 79 1.80 12.50 -7.20
N ALA A 80 1.53 13.49 -8.05
CA ALA A 80 0.39 14.37 -7.88
C ALA A 80 -0.93 13.60 -8.06
N GLY A 81 -1.97 14.07 -7.36
CA GLY A 81 -3.32 13.51 -7.50
C GLY A 81 -3.52 12.19 -6.78
N VAL A 82 -2.72 11.88 -5.76
CA VAL A 82 -3.03 10.78 -4.82
C VAL A 82 -4.02 11.30 -3.77
N PRO A 83 -5.14 10.60 -3.50
CA PRO A 83 -6.04 10.97 -2.42
C PRO A 83 -5.36 10.87 -1.06
N ALA A 84 -5.51 11.87 -0.20
CA ALA A 84 -4.93 11.87 1.14
C ALA A 84 -5.49 10.73 2.03
N HIS A 85 -6.72 10.29 1.76
CA HIS A 85 -7.37 9.18 2.43
C HIS A 85 -7.99 8.21 1.42
N VAL A 86 -7.76 6.93 1.66
CA VAL A 86 -8.34 5.82 0.90
C VAL A 86 -8.99 4.82 1.87
N ARG A 87 -9.94 4.05 1.36
CA ARG A 87 -10.61 2.98 2.08
C ARG A 87 -10.62 1.70 1.23
N ASN A 88 -10.65 0.55 1.90
CA ASN A 88 -10.75 -0.73 1.22
C ASN A 88 -12.16 -0.93 0.65
N VAL A 89 -12.24 -1.50 -0.55
CA VAL A 89 -13.49 -1.91 -1.18
C VAL A 89 -13.74 -3.37 -0.82
N THR A 90 -14.90 -3.66 -0.20
CA THR A 90 -15.25 -5.04 0.14
C THR A 90 -15.47 -5.86 -1.12
N GLU A 91 -14.75 -6.99 -1.22
CA GLU A 91 -14.81 -7.90 -2.36
C GLU A 91 -15.08 -9.32 -1.84
N GLU A 92 -16.02 -10.03 -2.48
CA GLU A 92 -16.41 -11.38 -2.07
C GLU A 92 -15.25 -12.36 -2.29
N GLY A 93 -14.93 -13.15 -1.26
CA GLY A 93 -13.83 -14.11 -1.31
C GLY A 93 -12.42 -13.51 -1.23
N VAL A 94 -12.29 -12.17 -1.15
CA VAL A 94 -10.99 -11.49 -1.03
C VAL A 94 -10.75 -11.09 0.42
N PRO A 95 -9.66 -11.56 1.06
CA PRO A 95 -9.29 -11.12 2.41
C PRO A 95 -9.07 -9.60 2.49
N VAL A 96 -9.42 -8.99 3.63
CA VAL A 96 -9.36 -7.53 3.85
C VAL A 96 -7.99 -6.91 3.49
N TRP A 97 -6.90 -7.63 3.71
CA TRP A 97 -5.53 -7.14 3.42
C TRP A 97 -5.17 -7.15 1.93
N LEU A 98 -5.95 -7.82 1.08
CA LEU A 98 -5.75 -7.93 -0.36
C LEU A 98 -6.79 -7.14 -1.16
N GLN A 99 -7.78 -6.55 -0.47
CA GLN A 99 -8.82 -5.75 -1.11
C GLN A 99 -8.24 -4.49 -1.74
N ARG A 100 -8.77 -4.12 -2.90
CA ARG A 100 -8.37 -2.86 -3.55
C ARG A 100 -8.80 -1.65 -2.73
N SER A 101 -8.09 -0.54 -2.90
CA SER A 101 -8.42 0.74 -2.26
C SER A 101 -9.11 1.71 -3.23
N GLU A 102 -9.98 2.56 -2.70
CA GLU A 102 -10.62 3.70 -3.40
C GLU A 102 -10.54 4.98 -2.55
N PRO A 103 -10.67 6.19 -3.13
CA PRO A 103 -10.71 7.43 -2.36
C PRO A 103 -11.83 7.41 -1.29
N ASP A 104 -11.49 7.75 -0.05
CA ASP A 104 -12.47 7.87 1.05
C ASP A 104 -13.16 9.23 0.95
N HIS A 105 -14.20 9.33 0.11
CA HIS A 105 -14.90 10.59 -0.15
C HIS A 105 -15.48 11.24 1.11
N GLU A 106 -15.87 10.46 2.12
CA GLU A 106 -16.41 10.99 3.37
C GLU A 106 -15.33 11.73 4.16
N ARG A 107 -14.16 11.10 4.35
CA ARG A 107 -13.01 11.76 4.99
C ARG A 107 -12.45 12.91 4.16
N LEU A 108 -12.37 12.76 2.85
CA LEU A 108 -11.84 13.81 2.00
C LEU A 108 -12.71 15.07 2.03
N GLN A 109 -14.03 14.93 2.17
CA GLN A 109 -14.93 16.08 2.26
C GLN A 109 -14.76 16.90 3.55
N THR A 110 -14.23 16.31 4.63
CA THR A 110 -13.95 17.04 5.88
C THR A 110 -12.64 17.84 5.83
N MET A 111 -11.82 17.63 4.79
CA MET A 111 -10.55 18.35 4.58
C MET A 111 -10.74 19.54 3.62
N ASP A 112 -9.79 20.48 3.69
CA ASP A 112 -9.69 21.57 2.73
C ASP A 112 -9.43 21.05 1.32
N ALA A 113 -10.02 21.71 0.31
CA ALA A 113 -9.98 21.23 -1.07
C ALA A 113 -8.55 21.05 -1.61
N ALA A 114 -7.62 21.89 -1.15
CA ALA A 114 -6.20 21.84 -1.54
C ALA A 114 -5.45 20.63 -0.96
N GLU A 115 -5.93 20.04 0.14
CA GLU A 115 -5.25 18.96 0.86
C GLU A 115 -5.80 17.58 0.52
N ARG A 116 -6.94 17.52 -0.18
CA ARG A 116 -7.61 16.26 -0.54
C ARG A 116 -6.77 15.39 -1.47
N MET A 117 -5.96 16.03 -2.32
CA MET A 117 -5.16 15.39 -3.34
C MET A 117 -3.74 15.94 -3.27
N GLY A 118 -2.74 15.08 -3.28
CA GLY A 118 -1.34 15.49 -3.15
C GLY A 118 -0.36 14.38 -3.49
N GLY A 119 0.88 14.57 -3.03
CA GLY A 119 1.88 13.51 -2.94
C GLY A 119 1.81 12.78 -1.60
N GLU A 120 2.66 11.78 -1.44
CA GLU A 120 2.77 10.95 -0.24
C GLU A 120 4.10 11.28 0.47
N THR A 121 4.15 11.19 1.81
CA THR A 121 5.41 11.32 2.57
C THR A 121 5.73 10.06 3.37
N ASP A 122 4.78 9.14 3.47
CA ASP A 122 4.93 7.89 4.21
C ASP A 122 4.90 6.70 3.26
N GLY A 123 5.94 5.87 3.29
CA GLY A 123 6.04 4.65 2.49
C GLY A 123 4.85 3.71 2.68
N ARG A 124 4.21 3.72 3.85
CA ARG A 124 3.00 2.90 4.10
C ARG A 124 1.82 3.31 3.22
N GLN A 125 1.72 4.60 2.86
CA GLN A 125 0.71 5.08 1.92
C GLN A 125 1.02 4.54 0.52
N LEU A 126 2.27 4.71 0.09
CA LEU A 126 2.76 4.24 -1.21
C LEU A 126 2.56 2.73 -1.37
N PHE A 127 3.01 1.93 -0.42
CA PHE A 127 2.97 0.46 -0.50
C PHE A 127 1.56 -0.10 -0.45
N ARG A 128 0.60 0.57 0.21
CA ARG A 128 -0.81 0.18 0.18
C ARG A 128 -1.52 0.59 -1.10
N ARG A 129 -0.99 1.60 -1.81
CA ARG A 129 -1.55 2.09 -3.07
C ARG A 129 -1.08 1.27 -4.28
N LEU A 130 0.13 0.72 -4.25
CA LEU A 130 0.71 -0.12 -5.32
C LEU A 130 0.10 -1.52 -5.30
#